data_AF-F9G5C5-F1
#
_entry.id   AF-F9G5C5-F1
#
_cell.length_a   1.000
_cell.length_b   1.000
_cell.length_c   1.000
_cell.angle_alpha   90.00
_cell.angle_beta   90.00
_cell.angle_gamma   90.00
#
_symmetry.space_group_name_H-M   'P 1'
#
loop_
_entity.id
_entity.type
_entity.pdbx_description
1 polymer ?
#
loop_
_entity_poly.entity_id
_entity_poly.type
_entity_poly.pdbx_seq_one_letter_code
_entity_poly.pdbx_strand_id
1 'polypeptide(L)'
;MMPKPAKSSRWVNYAAVSTVSSNPTPQEVTSSLALPAPPPKYETQMTLPLFHQYVNYGLRMFCKGYSQSWIRPFFLDMSTTSPSVPILSAAIQFYIHQGSSVPVLECIDLALKTFRYEVVSYQDTLKAGILSAGVLLSQPCTPYIRMISEVYNLNTQMNLPALQQNVVVRHALELLAVMDIPQFVLGRVCPSLGLWKRFREAQDTWEGGRRTGVEVVSGMPMDLLDIFADAEHDDTENLILRLSLWKWQGDTAECLQHNLWDAWRLAGIVDLRRRDQCRRRLQDRQADHDADESYGDTSVLDRLMAVMSIIFDCSRLPRQGHVLIGLIFPLVVASLEVPYLKRHTEAKRIVDDVRNAIKAERTYHLAKVVFQLLDDAWNDGSSWYDIDERARSQGVEVALM
;
A
#
# COMPACT_ATOMS: atom_id res chain seq x y z
N MET A 1 10.76 -10.96 -49.65
CA MET A 1 11.55 -10.03 -48.83
C MET A 1 10.59 -9.09 -48.13
N MET A 2 10.34 -9.31 -46.85
CA MET A 2 9.60 -8.40 -45.98
C MET A 2 10.51 -8.01 -44.81
N PRO A 3 10.45 -6.75 -44.30
CA PRO A 3 11.38 -6.28 -43.31
C PRO A 3 11.01 -6.78 -41.92
N LYS A 4 12.02 -7.28 -41.19
CA LYS A 4 11.94 -7.63 -39.76
C LYS A 4 11.67 -6.38 -38.93
N PRO A 5 10.76 -6.40 -37.94
CA PRO A 5 10.71 -5.37 -36.92
C PRO A 5 11.77 -5.62 -35.84
N ALA A 6 12.23 -4.51 -35.29
CA ALA A 6 13.50 -4.33 -34.61
C ALA A 6 13.50 -4.74 -33.13
N LYS A 7 14.72 -5.06 -32.70
CA LYS A 7 15.27 -5.26 -31.35
C LYS A 7 14.41 -4.76 -30.17
N SER A 8 14.09 -5.72 -29.31
CA SER A 8 13.73 -5.58 -27.89
C SER A 8 14.65 -4.58 -27.17
N SER A 9 14.04 -3.53 -26.61
CA SER A 9 14.69 -2.58 -25.71
C SER A 9 14.87 -3.24 -24.34
N ARG A 10 16.05 -3.83 -24.16
CA ARG A 10 16.54 -4.35 -22.86
C ARG A 10 16.74 -3.15 -21.93
N TRP A 11 15.90 -3.02 -20.90
CA TRP A 11 16.13 -2.04 -19.84
C TRP A 11 17.35 -2.49 -19.02
N VAL A 12 18.37 -1.64 -18.98
CA VAL A 12 19.58 -1.85 -18.18
C VAL A 12 19.24 -1.45 -16.75
N ASN A 13 19.03 -2.45 -15.89
CA ASN A 13 18.96 -2.26 -14.44
C ASN A 13 20.35 -1.84 -13.93
N TYR A 14 20.49 -0.62 -13.43
CA TYR A 14 21.57 -0.26 -12.53
C TYR A 14 21.24 -0.82 -11.13
N ALA A 15 21.29 -2.15 -11.00
CA ALA A 15 21.47 -2.78 -9.71
C ALA A 15 22.97 -2.86 -9.48
N ALA A 16 23.46 -2.19 -8.42
CA ALA A 16 24.83 -2.36 -7.96
C ALA A 16 25.08 -3.84 -7.70
N VAL A 17 25.90 -4.45 -8.55
CA VAL A 17 26.40 -5.82 -8.39
C VAL A 17 27.34 -5.80 -7.19
N SER A 18 26.87 -6.26 -6.03
CA SER A 18 27.77 -6.71 -4.97
C SER A 18 28.09 -8.18 -5.23
N THR A 19 29.27 -8.42 -5.79
CA THR A 19 29.85 -9.75 -5.91
C THR A 19 30.15 -10.29 -4.51
N VAL A 20 29.48 -11.38 -4.14
CA VAL A 20 29.83 -12.17 -2.96
C VAL A 20 31.15 -12.88 -3.27
N SER A 21 32.22 -12.44 -2.62
CA SER A 21 33.46 -13.21 -2.49
C SER A 21 33.61 -13.63 -1.03
N SER A 22 33.89 -14.92 -0.86
CA SER A 22 34.06 -15.69 0.36
C SER A 22 34.85 -15.02 1.49
N ASN A 23 34.31 -15.15 2.71
CA ASN A 23 34.90 -15.01 4.06
C ASN A 23 36.15 -14.13 4.24
N PRO A 24 36.06 -13.17 5.17
CA PRO A 24 36.88 -13.33 6.37
C PRO A 24 36.12 -13.06 7.70
N THR A 25 36.73 -13.60 8.76
CA THR A 25 36.44 -13.52 10.20
C THR A 25 35.99 -12.16 10.75
N PRO A 26 35.29 -12.13 11.90
CA PRO A 26 34.62 -10.95 12.42
C PRO A 26 35.63 -9.91 12.91
N GLN A 27 35.81 -8.84 12.12
CA GLN A 27 36.39 -7.60 12.62
C GLN A 27 35.24 -6.67 13.02
N GLU A 28 35.28 -6.17 14.25
CA GLU A 28 34.47 -5.06 14.72
C GLU A 28 34.72 -3.85 13.81
N VAL A 29 33.84 -3.63 12.85
CA VAL A 29 33.79 -2.37 12.10
C VAL A 29 32.90 -1.42 12.89
N THR A 30 33.49 -0.66 13.79
CA THR A 30 32.91 0.60 14.26
C THR A 30 32.86 1.57 13.08
N SER A 31 31.81 1.44 12.24
CA SER A 31 31.49 2.40 11.20
C SER A 31 30.99 3.68 11.87
N SER A 32 31.89 4.60 12.15
CA SER A 32 31.55 5.99 12.45
C SER A 32 30.86 6.59 11.22
N LEU A 33 29.52 6.63 11.23
CA LEU A 33 28.70 7.37 10.28
C LEU A 33 29.07 8.86 10.37
N ALA A 34 29.94 9.32 9.46
CA ALA A 34 30.20 10.75 9.30
C ALA A 34 28.89 11.45 8.94
N LEU A 35 28.54 12.50 9.70
CA LEU A 35 27.35 13.31 9.43
C LEU A 35 27.43 13.88 8.01
N PRO A 36 26.44 13.62 7.13
CA PRO A 36 26.38 14.28 5.85
C PRO A 36 26.19 15.79 6.05
N ALA A 37 26.74 16.60 5.14
CA ALA A 37 26.55 18.05 5.16
C ALA A 37 25.05 18.41 5.25
N PRO A 38 24.67 19.44 6.02
CA PRO A 38 23.27 19.78 6.20
C PRO A 38 22.63 20.08 4.84
N PRO A 39 21.44 19.51 4.55
CA PRO A 39 20.72 19.76 3.31
C PRO A 39 20.36 21.26 3.21
N PRO A 40 20.21 21.81 1.99
CA PRO A 40 19.76 23.19 1.82
C PRO A 40 18.41 23.40 2.51
N LYS A 41 18.24 24.57 3.15
CA LYS A 41 17.03 24.90 3.90
C LYS A 41 15.78 24.89 3.01
N TYR A 42 14.67 24.48 3.62
CA TYR A 42 13.30 24.35 3.10
C TYR A 42 12.72 25.58 2.36
N GLU A 43 13.36 26.74 2.44
CA GLU A 43 12.89 28.01 1.85
C GLU A 43 13.30 28.21 0.39
N THR A 44 13.08 27.22 -0.47
CA THR A 44 13.16 27.43 -1.93
C THR A 44 11.79 27.87 -2.47
N GLN A 45 11.77 28.86 -3.38
CA GLN A 45 10.55 29.41 -4.01
C GLN A 45 9.62 28.34 -4.62
N MET A 46 10.14 27.14 -4.90
CA MET A 46 9.42 26.04 -5.54
C MET A 46 8.74 25.07 -4.56
N THR A 47 9.35 24.78 -3.40
CA THR A 47 8.90 23.71 -2.49
C THR A 47 7.66 24.12 -1.69
N LEU A 48 7.60 25.37 -1.23
CA LEU A 48 6.49 25.84 -0.41
C LEU A 48 5.14 25.87 -1.16
N PRO A 49 5.04 26.38 -2.41
CA PRO A 49 3.81 26.29 -3.18
C PRO A 49 3.37 24.83 -3.44
N LEU A 50 4.32 23.95 -3.75
CA LEU A 50 4.05 22.52 -3.98
C LEU A 50 3.58 21.82 -2.70
N PHE A 51 4.16 22.14 -1.54
CA PHE A 51 3.70 21.64 -0.26
C PHE A 51 2.27 22.07 0.05
N HIS A 52 1.92 23.34 -0.17
CA HIS A 52 0.54 23.80 0.00
C HIS A 52 -0.42 23.11 -0.97
N GLN A 53 0.01 22.86 -2.21
CA GLN A 53 -0.79 22.08 -3.16
C GLN A 53 -0.98 20.64 -2.70
N TYR A 54 0.07 20.01 -2.15
CA TYR A 54 -0.01 18.68 -1.55
C TYR A 54 -1.05 18.64 -0.44
N VAL A 55 -0.96 19.53 0.53
CA VAL A 55 -1.87 19.55 1.69
C VAL A 55 -3.33 19.81 1.29
N ASN A 56 -3.57 20.57 0.23
CA ASN A 56 -4.93 20.90 -0.20
C ASN A 56 -5.54 19.87 -1.17
N TYR A 57 -4.71 19.25 -2.01
CA TYR A 57 -5.15 18.40 -3.13
C TYR A 57 -4.46 17.04 -3.13
N GLY A 58 -3.13 16.99 -3.02
CA GLY A 58 -2.37 15.75 -3.03
C GLY A 58 -2.78 14.75 -1.93
N LEU A 59 -3.04 15.23 -0.70
CA LEU A 59 -3.46 14.38 0.42
C LEU A 59 -4.75 13.61 0.16
N ARG A 60 -5.69 14.18 -0.62
CA ARG A 60 -6.95 13.52 -0.96
C ARG A 60 -6.74 12.28 -1.83
N MET A 61 -5.57 12.16 -2.46
CA MET A 61 -5.21 11.00 -3.25
C MET A 61 -4.77 9.81 -2.41
N PHE A 62 -4.39 10.05 -1.15
CA PHE A 62 -3.91 9.01 -0.23
C PHE A 62 -4.90 8.76 0.90
N CYS A 63 -5.71 9.74 1.29
CA CYS A 63 -6.68 9.61 2.38
C CYS A 63 -8.07 9.24 1.87
N LYS A 64 -8.48 7.99 2.10
CA LYS A 64 -9.75 7.42 1.67
C LYS A 64 -10.89 7.60 2.69
N GLY A 65 -10.58 8.05 3.91
CA GLY A 65 -11.58 8.31 4.96
C GLY A 65 -12.39 9.61 4.73
N TYR A 66 -13.67 9.58 5.09
CA TYR A 66 -14.60 10.73 5.00
C TYR A 66 -14.23 11.92 5.92
N SER A 67 -13.47 11.68 7.00
CA SER A 67 -13.08 12.70 7.99
C SER A 67 -11.62 13.12 7.80
N GLN A 68 -11.36 13.99 6.84
CA GLN A 68 -10.02 14.54 6.55
C GLN A 68 -9.69 15.81 7.34
N SER A 69 -10.58 16.26 8.23
CA SER A 69 -10.52 17.61 8.82
C SER A 69 -9.26 17.85 9.65
N TRP A 70 -8.70 16.81 10.27
CA TRP A 70 -7.54 16.91 11.15
C TRP A 70 -6.18 16.61 10.47
N ILE A 71 -6.19 15.89 9.33
CA ILE A 71 -4.95 15.51 8.61
C ILE A 71 -4.24 16.75 8.06
N ARG A 72 -5.00 17.71 7.54
CA ARG A 72 -4.43 18.95 7.02
C ARG A 72 -3.69 19.75 8.11
N PRO A 73 -4.32 20.07 9.26
CA PRO A 73 -3.61 20.63 10.41
C PRO A 73 -2.39 19.80 10.82
N PHE A 74 -2.51 18.47 10.86
CA PHE A 74 -1.40 17.58 11.19
C PHE A 74 -0.17 17.78 10.28
N PHE A 75 -0.34 17.85 8.95
CA PHE A 75 0.80 18.05 8.04
C PHE A 75 1.43 19.44 8.19
N LEU A 76 0.63 20.45 8.54
CA LEU A 76 1.13 21.80 8.83
C LEU A 76 1.90 21.84 10.14
N ASP A 77 1.43 21.14 11.18
CA ASP A 77 2.16 21.04 12.44
C ASP A 77 3.48 20.26 12.24
N MET A 78 3.44 19.16 11.48
CA MET A 78 4.62 18.35 11.18
C MET A 78 5.69 19.09 10.39
N SER A 79 5.31 20.00 9.48
CA SER A 79 6.30 20.80 8.75
C SER A 79 7.09 21.76 9.65
N THR A 80 6.55 22.13 10.82
CA THR A 80 7.29 22.92 11.82
C THR A 80 8.29 22.08 12.60
N THR A 81 8.02 20.78 12.75
CA THR A 81 8.84 19.86 13.56
C THR A 81 9.92 19.14 12.75
N SER A 82 9.74 19.01 11.43
CA SER A 82 10.64 18.27 10.55
C SER A 82 10.69 18.90 9.15
N PRO A 83 11.86 19.37 8.68
CA PRO A 83 12.02 19.89 7.33
C PRO A 83 11.83 18.83 6.22
N SER A 84 11.98 17.54 6.52
CA SER A 84 11.75 16.47 5.53
C SER A 84 10.29 16.38 5.10
N VAL A 85 9.35 16.57 6.02
CA VAL A 85 7.91 16.43 5.75
C VAL A 85 7.47 17.29 4.56
N PRO A 86 7.71 18.61 4.55
CA PRO A 86 7.21 19.45 3.47
C PRO A 86 8.05 19.32 2.19
N ILE A 87 9.33 18.97 2.25
CA ILE A 87 10.16 18.69 1.06
C ILE A 87 9.68 17.41 0.36
N LEU A 88 9.40 16.34 1.12
CA LEU A 88 8.84 15.10 0.60
C LEU A 88 7.45 15.28 0.03
N SER A 89 6.58 15.96 0.77
CA SER A 89 5.24 16.32 0.30
C SER A 89 5.28 17.08 -1.02
N ALA A 90 6.20 18.05 -1.16
CA ALA A 90 6.39 18.79 -2.39
C ALA A 90 6.91 17.89 -3.53
N ALA A 91 7.86 16.99 -3.26
CA ALA A 91 8.37 16.03 -4.24
C ALA A 91 7.26 15.10 -4.75
N ILE A 92 6.40 14.59 -3.86
CA ILE A 92 5.23 13.78 -4.21
C ILE A 92 4.27 14.58 -5.06
N GLN A 93 3.93 15.82 -4.67
CA GLN A 93 3.05 16.67 -5.48
C GLN A 93 3.63 16.98 -6.86
N PHE A 94 4.94 17.17 -6.94
CA PHE A 94 5.62 17.40 -8.21
C PHE A 94 5.53 16.16 -9.12
N TYR A 95 5.73 14.97 -8.55
CA TYR A 95 5.53 13.69 -9.23
C TYR A 95 4.08 13.51 -9.70
N ILE A 96 3.08 13.86 -8.89
CA ILE A 96 1.67 13.81 -9.29
C ILE A 96 1.40 14.71 -10.50
N HIS A 97 2.07 15.86 -10.61
CA HIS A 97 1.86 16.80 -11.73
C HIS A 97 2.62 16.44 -13.00
N GLN A 98 3.85 15.96 -12.90
CA GLN A 98 4.76 15.81 -14.04
C GLN A 98 5.18 14.36 -14.31
N GLY A 99 4.77 13.40 -13.47
CA GLY A 99 5.25 12.02 -13.52
C GLY A 99 6.76 11.92 -13.29
N SER A 100 7.39 10.92 -13.90
CA SER A 100 8.84 10.70 -13.82
C SER A 100 9.58 11.63 -14.77
N SER A 101 10.19 12.69 -14.23
CA SER A 101 11.05 13.63 -14.97
C SER A 101 12.33 13.93 -14.18
N VAL A 102 13.38 14.41 -14.86
CA VAL A 102 14.66 14.74 -14.21
C VAL A 102 14.50 15.72 -13.04
N PRO A 103 13.72 16.82 -13.15
CA PRO A 103 13.51 17.74 -12.01
C PRO A 103 12.78 17.10 -10.83
N VAL A 104 11.88 16.14 -11.09
CA VAL A 104 11.19 15.39 -10.03
C VAL A 104 12.18 14.48 -9.30
N LEU A 105 13.09 13.82 -10.02
CA LEU A 105 14.13 12.99 -9.42
C LEU A 105 15.11 13.80 -8.57
N GLU A 106 15.49 15.01 -9.00
CA GLU A 106 16.30 15.93 -8.19
C GLU A 106 15.58 16.35 -6.90
N CYS A 107 14.27 16.61 -6.98
CA CYS A 107 13.45 16.93 -5.82
C CYS A 107 13.35 15.75 -4.84
N ILE A 108 13.18 14.52 -5.35
CA ILE A 108 13.19 13.29 -4.56
C ILE A 108 14.55 13.06 -3.90
N ASP A 109 15.66 13.26 -4.63
CA ASP A 109 17.02 13.13 -4.07
C ASP A 109 17.27 14.14 -2.94
N LEU A 110 16.83 15.39 -3.10
CA LEU A 110 16.88 16.39 -2.05
C LEU A 110 16.06 15.97 -0.82
N ALA A 111 14.87 15.41 -1.04
CA ALA A 111 14.00 14.95 0.02
C ALA A 111 14.61 13.77 0.80
N LEU A 112 15.21 12.81 0.08
CA LEU A 112 15.92 11.67 0.67
C LEU A 112 17.16 12.11 1.47
N LYS A 113 17.94 13.06 0.95
CA LYS A 113 19.10 13.63 1.67
C LYS A 113 18.67 14.29 2.97
N THR A 114 17.59 15.07 2.93
CA THR A 114 17.04 15.72 4.13
C THR A 114 16.57 14.70 5.16
N PHE A 115 15.83 13.69 4.69
CA PHE A 115 15.34 12.62 5.55
C PHE A 115 16.47 11.85 6.23
N ARG A 116 17.49 11.44 5.47
CA ARG A 116 18.66 10.73 6.02
C ARG A 116 19.40 11.58 7.05
N TYR A 117 19.56 12.87 6.79
CA TYR A 117 20.19 13.79 7.74
C TYR A 117 19.40 13.86 9.06
N GLU A 118 18.08 13.98 9.00
CA GLU A 118 17.23 13.99 10.21
C GLU A 118 17.28 12.66 10.97
N VAL A 119 17.21 11.52 10.27
CA VAL A 119 17.29 10.19 10.91
C VAL A 119 18.61 10.03 11.68
N VAL A 120 19.74 10.42 11.08
CA VAL A 120 21.05 10.35 11.76
C VAL A 120 21.14 11.35 12.92
N SER A 121 20.54 12.52 12.78
CA SER A 121 20.59 13.57 13.82
C SER A 121 19.76 13.25 15.07
N TYR A 122 18.74 12.38 14.94
CA TYR A 122 17.77 12.09 16.00
C TYR A 122 17.67 10.60 16.33
N GLN A 123 18.79 9.87 16.24
CA GLN A 123 18.89 8.44 16.59
C GLN A 123 18.17 8.15 17.91
N ASP A 124 17.43 7.03 17.93
CA ASP A 124 16.67 6.50 19.08
C ASP A 124 15.50 7.34 19.61
N THR A 125 15.22 8.50 19.00
CA THR A 125 14.08 9.33 19.41
C THR A 125 12.97 9.26 18.36
N LEU A 126 11.82 8.69 18.73
CA LEU A 126 10.67 8.58 17.84
C LEU A 126 10.01 9.95 17.63
N LYS A 127 10.53 10.73 16.67
CA LYS A 127 9.93 12.01 16.27
C LYS A 127 8.87 11.78 15.21
N ALA A 128 7.68 12.27 15.51
CA ALA A 128 6.52 12.10 14.65
C ALA A 128 6.74 12.62 13.22
N GLY A 129 7.39 13.78 13.07
CA GLY A 129 7.69 14.33 11.74
C GLY A 129 8.61 13.43 10.90
N ILE A 130 9.62 12.82 11.51
CA ILE A 130 10.52 11.90 10.79
C ILE A 130 9.80 10.59 10.48
N LEU A 131 8.99 10.07 11.40
CA LEU A 131 8.19 8.87 11.14
C LEU A 131 7.19 9.11 9.99
N SER A 132 6.48 10.23 9.99
CA SER A 132 5.59 10.64 8.89
C SER A 132 6.34 10.82 7.57
N ALA A 133 7.52 11.44 7.58
CA ALA A 133 8.39 11.54 6.41
C ALA A 133 8.83 10.16 5.88
N GLY A 134 9.16 9.22 6.77
CA GLY A 134 9.52 7.84 6.41
C GLY A 134 8.37 7.10 5.74
N VAL A 135 7.15 7.30 6.22
CA VAL A 135 5.93 6.71 5.64
C VAL A 135 5.61 7.29 4.25
N LEU A 136 5.88 8.59 4.03
CA LEU A 136 5.77 9.18 2.68
C LEU A 136 6.79 8.60 1.69
N LEU A 137 7.91 8.07 2.20
CA LEU A 137 9.02 7.53 1.40
C LEU A 137 8.91 6.04 1.10
N SER A 138 8.03 5.30 1.75
CA SER A 138 8.02 3.83 1.71
C SER A 138 7.49 3.27 0.38
N GLN A 139 8.19 3.51 -0.73
CA GLN A 139 8.02 2.82 -2.01
C GLN A 139 9.42 2.53 -2.61
N PRO A 140 9.88 1.27 -2.76
CA PRO A 140 9.22 0.01 -2.39
C PRO A 140 8.96 -0.09 -0.88
N CYS A 141 7.77 -0.56 -0.51
CA CYS A 141 7.22 -0.41 0.84
C CYS A 141 8.03 -1.13 1.92
N THR A 142 8.24 -2.42 1.75
CA THR A 142 8.59 -3.33 2.84
C THR A 142 10.05 -3.28 3.28
N PRO A 143 11.06 -3.03 2.40
CA PRO A 143 12.42 -2.77 2.85
C PRO A 143 12.53 -1.51 3.71
N TYR A 144 11.82 -0.43 3.33
CA TYR A 144 11.82 0.81 4.11
C TYR A 144 11.06 0.66 5.43
N ILE A 145 9.93 -0.06 5.45
CA ILE A 145 9.22 -0.39 6.69
C ILE A 145 10.14 -1.15 7.66
N ARG A 146 10.91 -2.13 7.16
CA ARG A 146 11.90 -2.85 7.98
C ARG A 146 12.98 -1.92 8.52
N MET A 147 13.57 -1.09 7.67
CA MET A 147 14.59 -0.12 8.10
C MET A 147 14.04 0.84 9.15
N ILE A 148 12.83 1.39 8.97
CA ILE A 148 12.17 2.26 9.96
C ILE A 148 11.95 1.49 11.26
N SER A 149 11.50 0.23 11.19
CA SER A 149 11.28 -0.63 12.36
C SER A 149 12.57 -0.87 13.16
N GLU A 150 13.68 -1.10 12.47
CA GLU A 150 15.00 -1.31 13.07
C GLU A 150 15.57 -0.02 13.68
N VAL A 151 15.56 1.09 12.93
CA VAL A 151 16.08 2.40 13.38
C VAL A 151 15.35 2.92 14.61
N TYR A 152 14.03 2.73 14.68
CA TYR A 152 13.23 3.17 15.82
C TYR A 152 12.98 2.08 16.85
N ASN A 153 13.57 0.89 16.67
CA ASN A 153 13.35 -0.28 17.53
C ASN A 153 11.86 -0.46 17.90
N LEU A 154 10.99 -0.45 16.89
CA LEU A 154 9.53 -0.42 17.08
C LEU A 154 9.02 -1.60 17.92
N ASN A 155 9.74 -2.73 17.88
CA ASN A 155 9.46 -3.90 18.72
C ASN A 155 9.42 -3.57 20.22
N THR A 156 10.23 -2.63 20.68
CA THR A 156 10.24 -2.19 22.09
C THR A 156 9.38 -0.95 22.32
N GLN A 157 9.36 -0.02 21.37
CA GLN A 157 8.70 1.29 21.51
C GLN A 157 7.16 1.22 21.40
N MET A 158 6.61 0.22 20.70
CA MET A 158 5.15 0.08 20.55
C MET A 158 4.40 -0.16 21.87
N ASN A 159 5.09 -0.67 22.90
CA ASN A 159 4.50 -0.95 24.21
C ASN A 159 4.55 0.24 25.18
N LEU A 160 4.99 1.42 24.74
CA LEU A 160 5.15 2.56 25.64
C LEU A 160 3.82 3.29 25.88
N PRO A 161 3.46 3.61 27.15
CA PRO A 161 2.30 4.43 27.48
C PRO A 161 2.30 5.82 26.81
N ALA A 162 3.48 6.35 26.49
CA ALA A 162 3.64 7.61 25.75
C ALA A 162 2.97 7.57 24.37
N LEU A 163 2.81 6.39 23.77
CA LEU A 163 2.14 6.20 22.49
C LEU A 163 0.63 6.48 22.58
N GLN A 164 0.02 6.19 23.73
CA GLN A 164 -1.40 6.47 23.97
C GLN A 164 -1.69 7.98 23.95
N GLN A 165 -0.75 8.78 24.46
CA GLN A 165 -0.89 10.24 24.60
C GLN A 165 -0.49 11.00 23.33
N ASN A 166 0.44 10.46 22.53
CA ASN A 166 0.93 11.14 21.33
C ASN A 166 0.15 10.72 20.07
N VAL A 167 -0.90 11.49 19.75
CA VAL A 167 -1.77 11.27 18.59
C VAL A 167 -0.99 11.20 17.27
N VAL A 168 0.05 12.01 17.15
CA VAL A 168 0.78 12.21 15.89
C VAL A 168 1.67 11.00 15.59
N VAL A 169 2.41 10.55 16.60
CA VAL A 169 3.19 9.31 16.55
C VAL A 169 2.26 8.12 16.29
N ARG A 170 1.13 8.06 17.02
CA ARG A 170 0.17 6.97 16.88
C ARG A 170 -0.34 6.86 15.46
N HIS A 171 -0.72 7.96 14.83
CA HIS A 171 -1.18 7.95 13.44
C HIS A 171 -0.11 7.44 12.47
N ALA A 172 1.14 7.87 12.64
CA ALA A 172 2.21 7.45 11.75
C ALA A 172 2.53 5.95 11.92
N LEU A 173 2.41 5.41 13.14
CA LEU A 173 2.51 3.96 13.38
C LEU A 173 1.31 3.19 12.84
N GLU A 174 0.08 3.70 12.99
CA GLU A 174 -1.12 3.12 12.39
C GLU A 174 -0.90 2.96 10.88
N LEU A 175 -0.52 4.04 10.18
CA LEU A 175 -0.29 3.99 8.74
C LEU A 175 0.83 3.02 8.34
N LEU A 176 1.98 3.06 9.03
CA LEU A 176 3.08 2.13 8.79
C LEU A 176 2.63 0.67 8.99
N ALA A 177 1.79 0.43 9.99
CA ALA A 177 1.26 -0.88 10.31
C ALA A 177 0.26 -1.40 9.27
N VAL A 178 -0.64 -0.55 8.75
CA VAL A 178 -1.53 -0.96 7.67
C VAL A 178 -0.74 -1.25 6.38
N MET A 179 0.31 -0.47 6.09
CA MET A 179 1.21 -0.72 4.96
C MET A 179 2.01 -2.02 5.08
N ASP A 180 2.17 -2.56 6.30
CA ASP A 180 2.85 -3.83 6.53
C ASP A 180 1.93 -5.05 6.37
N ILE A 181 0.61 -4.86 6.18
CA ILE A 181 -0.35 -5.94 5.98
C ILE A 181 -0.03 -6.67 4.65
N PRO A 182 0.22 -8.00 4.67
CA PRO A 182 0.67 -8.73 3.49
C PRO A 182 -0.24 -8.60 2.27
N GLN A 183 -1.55 -8.62 2.47
CA GLN A 183 -2.53 -8.63 1.38
C GLN A 183 -2.58 -7.32 0.60
N PHE A 184 -2.08 -6.23 1.18
CA PHE A 184 -2.15 -4.91 0.60
C PHE A 184 -0.87 -4.52 -0.14
N VAL A 185 0.10 -5.43 -0.27
CA VAL A 185 1.36 -5.18 -0.98
C VAL A 185 1.57 -6.25 -2.04
N LEU A 186 1.59 -5.85 -3.31
CA LEU A 186 1.97 -6.71 -4.41
C LEU A 186 3.49 -6.80 -4.52
N GLY A 187 3.99 -8.01 -4.82
CA GLY A 187 5.40 -8.22 -5.11
C GLY A 187 6.30 -8.08 -3.88
N ARG A 188 5.72 -8.26 -2.69
CA ARG A 188 6.40 -8.13 -1.40
C ARG A 188 7.73 -8.88 -1.38
N VAL A 189 8.82 -8.16 -1.07
CA VAL A 189 10.18 -8.71 -1.02
C VAL A 189 10.60 -9.10 0.40
N CYS A 190 10.18 -8.33 1.41
CA CYS A 190 10.49 -8.59 2.81
C CYS A 190 9.28 -9.19 3.52
N PRO A 191 9.38 -10.26 4.33
CA PRO A 191 8.28 -10.75 5.18
C PRO A 191 7.60 -9.64 6.02
N SER A 192 6.32 -9.83 6.34
CA SER A 192 5.59 -8.96 7.27
C SER A 192 6.20 -9.00 8.66
N LEU A 193 6.24 -7.82 9.29
CA LEU A 193 6.70 -7.67 10.67
C LEU A 193 5.53 -7.83 11.65
N GLY A 194 4.30 -7.95 11.15
CA GLY A 194 3.10 -8.04 11.97
C GLY A 194 2.85 -6.76 12.75
N LEU A 195 3.22 -5.60 12.19
CA LEU A 195 3.14 -4.32 12.92
C LEU A 195 1.72 -3.99 13.38
N TRP A 196 0.70 -4.28 12.58
CA TRP A 196 -0.69 -4.03 12.96
C TRP A 196 -1.09 -4.87 14.17
N LYS A 197 -0.90 -6.19 14.12
CA LYS A 197 -1.19 -7.11 15.22
C LYS A 197 -0.52 -6.67 16.53
N ARG A 198 0.78 -6.35 16.48
CA ARG A 198 1.56 -5.86 17.64
C ARG A 198 1.06 -4.52 18.16
N PHE A 199 0.74 -3.60 17.26
CA PHE A 199 0.19 -2.30 17.63
C PHE A 199 -1.18 -2.46 18.33
N ARG A 200 -2.02 -3.39 17.87
CA ARG A 200 -3.33 -3.68 18.47
C ARG A 200 -3.22 -4.41 19.80
N GLU A 201 -2.28 -5.34 19.94
CA GLU A 201 -1.93 -5.98 21.21
C GLU A 201 -1.43 -4.97 22.25
N ALA A 202 -0.61 -4.00 21.84
CA ALA A 202 -0.18 -2.93 22.74
C ALA A 202 -1.38 -2.10 23.25
N GLN A 203 -2.38 -1.85 22.39
CA GLN A 203 -3.60 -1.13 22.77
C GLN A 203 -4.48 -1.90 23.77
N ASP A 204 -4.36 -3.22 23.88
CA ASP A 204 -5.08 -4.00 24.89
C ASP A 204 -4.70 -3.60 26.31
N THR A 205 -3.49 -3.05 26.48
CA THR A 205 -2.99 -2.56 27.78
C THR A 205 -3.35 -1.11 28.06
N TRP A 206 -3.95 -0.39 27.10
CA TRP A 206 -4.26 1.03 27.25
C TRP A 206 -5.50 1.26 28.11
N GLU A 207 -5.52 2.41 28.79
CA GLU A 207 -6.74 2.86 29.47
C GLU A 207 -7.86 3.11 28.44
N GLY A 208 -8.94 2.33 28.54
CA GLY A 208 -10.03 2.32 27.56
C GLY A 208 -9.93 1.22 26.48
N GLY A 209 -8.87 0.41 26.49
CA GLY A 209 -8.67 -0.73 25.59
C GLY A 209 -8.40 -0.32 24.12
N ARG A 210 -8.66 -1.27 23.20
CA ARG A 210 -8.49 -1.04 21.76
C ARG A 210 -9.34 0.12 21.29
N ARG A 211 -8.73 1.03 20.55
CA ARG A 211 -9.48 2.06 19.84
C ARG A 211 -10.30 1.42 18.73
N THR A 212 -11.55 1.84 18.61
CA THR A 212 -12.45 1.48 17.52
C THR A 212 -12.59 2.64 16.55
N GLY A 213 -13.24 2.40 15.41
CA GLY A 213 -13.50 3.39 14.37
C GLY A 213 -12.73 3.10 13.08
N VAL A 214 -12.47 4.16 12.32
CA VAL A 214 -11.96 4.08 10.94
C VAL A 214 -10.52 4.59 10.89
N GLU A 215 -9.62 3.79 10.34
CA GLU A 215 -8.26 4.24 10.03
C GLU A 215 -8.32 5.23 8.87
N VAL A 216 -7.63 6.36 9.05
CA VAL A 216 -7.90 7.59 8.32
C VAL A 216 -7.39 7.56 6.87
N VAL A 217 -6.29 6.85 6.60
CA VAL A 217 -5.63 6.83 5.30
C VAL A 217 -6.25 5.78 4.40
N SER A 218 -6.35 4.53 4.86
CA SER A 218 -7.05 3.44 4.16
C SER A 218 -8.56 3.68 4.09
N GLY A 219 -9.13 4.45 5.03
CA GLY A 219 -10.56 4.61 5.19
C GLY A 219 -11.24 3.34 5.70
N MET A 220 -10.49 2.33 6.14
CA MET A 220 -11.02 1.04 6.55
C MET A 220 -11.32 1.00 8.05
N PRO A 221 -12.37 0.27 8.48
CA PRO A 221 -12.63 0.03 9.89
C PRO A 221 -11.47 -0.72 10.52
N MET A 222 -11.04 -0.31 11.72
CA MET A 222 -9.90 -0.90 12.41
C MET A 222 -10.13 -2.39 12.71
N ASP A 223 -11.37 -2.79 12.98
CA ASP A 223 -11.76 -4.19 13.19
C ASP A 223 -11.76 -5.02 11.90
N LEU A 224 -12.03 -4.41 10.74
CA LEU A 224 -11.81 -5.06 9.45
C LEU A 224 -10.31 -5.25 9.16
N LEU A 225 -9.48 -4.25 9.51
CA LEU A 225 -8.03 -4.34 9.42
C LEU A 225 -7.45 -5.39 10.38
N ASP A 226 -8.04 -5.56 11.57
CA ASP A 226 -7.69 -6.63 12.50
C ASP A 226 -7.84 -8.00 11.82
N ILE A 227 -8.95 -8.24 11.11
CA ILE A 227 -9.17 -9.49 10.35
C ILE A 227 -8.13 -9.65 9.24
N PHE A 228 -7.79 -8.59 8.51
CA PHE A 228 -6.78 -8.66 7.44
C PHE A 228 -5.36 -8.93 7.97
N ALA A 229 -5.03 -8.39 9.14
CA ALA A 229 -3.73 -8.55 9.77
C ALA A 229 -3.51 -9.95 10.35
N ASP A 230 -4.57 -10.66 10.71
CA ASP A 230 -4.52 -12.05 11.20
C ASP A 230 -4.25 -13.07 10.07
N ALA A 231 -4.07 -12.60 8.83
CA ALA A 231 -3.69 -13.42 7.69
C ALA A 231 -2.26 -13.97 7.78
N GLU A 232 -2.10 -15.03 8.57
CA GLU A 232 -0.91 -15.87 8.58
C GLU A 232 -1.02 -17.01 7.52
N HIS A 233 0.12 -17.64 7.23
CA HIS A 233 0.31 -18.46 6.03
C HIS A 233 -0.25 -19.89 6.13
N ASP A 234 -0.96 -20.26 7.20
CA ASP A 234 -1.51 -21.61 7.37
C ASP A 234 -2.92 -21.78 6.75
N ASP A 235 -3.21 -22.98 6.24
CA ASP A 235 -4.47 -23.30 5.54
C ASP A 235 -5.68 -23.25 6.50
N THR A 236 -5.49 -23.65 7.76
CA THR A 236 -6.53 -23.56 8.81
C THR A 236 -6.91 -22.12 9.11
N GLU A 237 -5.91 -21.24 9.18
CA GLU A 237 -6.09 -19.81 9.43
C GLU A 237 -6.82 -19.15 8.26
N ASN A 238 -6.51 -19.53 7.02
CA ASN A 238 -7.21 -19.01 5.83
C ASN A 238 -8.73 -19.28 5.87
N LEU A 239 -9.17 -20.45 6.36
CA LEU A 239 -10.60 -20.72 6.52
C LEU A 239 -11.23 -19.85 7.61
N ILE A 240 -10.57 -19.73 8.76
CA ILE A 240 -11.03 -18.90 9.89
C ILE A 240 -11.17 -17.44 9.45
N LEU A 241 -10.20 -16.92 8.73
CA LEU A 241 -10.21 -15.54 8.23
C LEU A 241 -11.35 -15.28 7.26
N ARG A 242 -11.59 -16.20 6.32
CA ARG A 242 -12.74 -16.10 5.41
C ARG A 242 -14.07 -16.09 6.17
N LEU A 243 -14.19 -16.92 7.21
CA LEU A 243 -15.37 -16.92 8.08
C LEU A 243 -15.51 -15.62 8.88
N SER A 244 -14.41 -15.06 9.38
CA SER A 244 -14.38 -13.77 10.07
C SER A 244 -14.83 -12.64 9.15
N LEU A 245 -14.32 -12.58 7.91
CA LEU A 245 -14.77 -11.63 6.89
C LEU A 245 -16.26 -11.82 6.57
N TRP A 246 -16.74 -13.06 6.46
CA TRP A 246 -18.16 -13.32 6.18
C TRP A 246 -19.09 -12.86 7.31
N LYS A 247 -18.65 -13.03 8.57
CA LYS A 247 -19.42 -12.67 9.76
C LYS A 247 -19.30 -11.19 10.13
N TRP A 248 -18.35 -10.46 9.56
CA TRP A 248 -18.15 -9.05 9.83
C TRP A 248 -19.39 -8.24 9.41
N GLN A 249 -19.97 -7.49 10.35
CA GLN A 249 -21.19 -6.71 10.15
C GLN A 249 -20.94 -5.20 9.94
N GLY A 250 -19.71 -4.76 10.18
CA GLY A 250 -19.32 -3.36 10.09
C GLY A 250 -19.93 -2.45 11.13
N ASP A 251 -19.55 -1.18 11.04
CA ASP A 251 -20.04 -0.10 11.90
C ASP A 251 -21.07 0.77 11.17
N THR A 252 -21.77 1.59 11.92
CA THR A 252 -22.68 2.62 11.41
C THR A 252 -21.89 3.68 10.62
N ALA A 253 -22.20 3.81 9.33
CA ALA A 253 -21.56 4.77 8.44
C ALA A 253 -22.52 5.30 7.38
N GLU A 254 -22.10 6.36 6.69
CA GLU A 254 -22.78 6.81 5.47
C GLU A 254 -22.78 5.69 4.42
N CYS A 255 -23.86 5.61 3.66
CA CYS A 255 -24.11 4.53 2.69
C CYS A 255 -22.91 4.25 1.76
N LEU A 256 -22.26 5.29 1.23
CA LEU A 256 -21.13 5.14 0.31
C LEU A 256 -19.89 4.53 0.99
N GLN A 257 -19.59 4.94 2.21
CA GLN A 257 -18.47 4.42 2.99
C GLN A 257 -18.69 2.95 3.35
N HIS A 258 -19.93 2.60 3.74
CA HIS A 258 -20.28 1.21 4.04
C HIS A 258 -20.13 0.30 2.80
N ASN A 259 -20.55 0.76 1.61
CA ASN A 259 -20.32 0.04 0.37
C ASN A 259 -18.81 -0.14 0.09
N LEU A 260 -17.98 0.88 0.36
CA LEU A 260 -16.53 0.73 0.20
C LEU A 260 -15.97 -0.36 1.12
N TRP A 261 -16.42 -0.42 2.38
CA TRP A 261 -16.02 -1.48 3.30
C TRP A 261 -16.46 -2.85 2.84
N ASP A 262 -17.69 -2.96 2.33
CA ASP A 262 -18.19 -4.19 1.73
C ASP A 262 -17.36 -4.63 0.53
N ALA A 263 -16.94 -3.71 -0.34
CA ALA A 263 -16.07 -4.03 -1.47
C ALA A 263 -14.73 -4.62 -1.00
N TRP A 264 -14.12 -4.03 0.04
CA TRP A 264 -12.88 -4.56 0.63
C TRP A 264 -13.07 -5.92 1.27
N ARG A 265 -14.13 -6.09 2.07
CA ARG A 265 -14.47 -7.37 2.70
C ARG A 265 -14.68 -8.48 1.68
N LEU A 266 -15.50 -8.23 0.65
CA LEU A 266 -15.79 -9.19 -0.42
C LEU A 266 -14.54 -9.51 -1.22
N ALA A 267 -13.73 -8.50 -1.56
CA ALA A 267 -12.44 -8.71 -2.21
C ALA A 267 -11.48 -9.54 -1.35
N GLY A 268 -11.42 -9.31 -0.04
CA GLY A 268 -10.62 -10.13 0.88
C GLY A 268 -10.99 -11.61 0.82
N ILE A 269 -12.29 -11.94 0.79
CA ILE A 269 -12.78 -13.32 0.70
C ILE A 269 -12.33 -13.96 -0.62
N VAL A 270 -12.45 -13.22 -1.73
CA VAL A 270 -12.04 -13.67 -3.07
C VAL A 270 -10.53 -13.87 -3.14
N ASP A 271 -9.74 -12.93 -2.64
CA ASP A 271 -8.27 -13.00 -2.68
C ASP A 271 -7.73 -14.14 -1.83
N LEU A 272 -8.26 -14.34 -0.62
CA LEU A 272 -7.90 -15.48 0.24
C LEU A 272 -8.16 -16.82 -0.45
N ARG A 273 -9.33 -16.97 -1.10
CA ARG A 273 -9.67 -18.16 -1.88
C ARG A 273 -8.68 -18.37 -3.03
N ARG A 274 -8.36 -17.32 -3.77
CA ARG A 274 -7.43 -17.37 -4.91
C ARG A 274 -6.02 -17.75 -4.46
N ARG A 275 -5.50 -17.13 -3.40
CA ARG A 275 -4.16 -17.43 -2.86
C ARG A 275 -4.04 -18.87 -2.37
N ASP A 276 -5.07 -19.38 -1.70
CA ASP A 276 -5.16 -20.80 -1.28
C ASP A 276 -5.12 -21.74 -2.49
N GLN A 277 -5.88 -21.44 -3.56
CA GLN A 277 -5.83 -22.21 -4.81
C GLN A 277 -4.43 -22.20 -5.46
N CYS A 278 -3.77 -21.04 -5.54
CA CYS A 278 -2.41 -20.94 -6.07
C CYS A 278 -1.42 -21.75 -5.21
N ARG A 279 -1.53 -21.69 -3.88
CA ARG A 279 -0.65 -22.41 -2.95
C ARG A 279 -0.77 -23.93 -3.11
N ARG A 280 -2.00 -24.46 -3.12
CA ARG A 280 -2.23 -25.91 -3.28
C ARG A 280 -1.63 -26.45 -4.56
N ARG A 281 -1.75 -25.72 -5.67
CA ARG A 281 -1.14 -26.12 -6.95
C ARG A 281 0.38 -26.04 -6.97
N LEU A 282 0.98 -25.08 -6.25
CA LEU A 282 2.44 -25.03 -6.10
C LEU A 282 2.97 -26.23 -5.31
N GLN A 283 2.18 -26.75 -4.36
CA GLN A 283 2.50 -27.96 -3.58
C GLN A 283 2.22 -29.25 -4.39
N ASP A 284 1.08 -29.32 -5.09
CA ASP A 284 0.65 -30.47 -5.90
C ASP A 284 1.16 -30.40 -7.35
N ARG A 285 2.49 -30.36 -7.55
CA ARG A 285 3.13 -30.36 -8.88
C ARG A 285 2.86 -31.60 -9.76
N GLN A 286 1.94 -32.49 -9.38
CA GLN A 286 1.75 -33.81 -10.00
C GLN A 286 0.30 -34.32 -10.16
N ALA A 287 -0.73 -33.56 -9.77
CA ALA A 287 -2.10 -33.95 -10.10
C ALA A 287 -2.49 -33.38 -11.48
N ASP A 288 -2.13 -34.12 -12.52
CA ASP A 288 -2.78 -34.02 -13.82
C ASP A 288 -4.24 -34.51 -13.68
N HIS A 289 -5.13 -33.91 -14.47
CA HIS A 289 -6.58 -34.15 -14.59
C HIS A 289 -7.54 -33.55 -13.55
N ASP A 290 -8.39 -32.65 -14.07
CA ASP A 290 -9.85 -32.70 -13.96
C ASP A 290 -10.47 -32.94 -12.57
N ALA A 291 -9.87 -32.38 -11.53
CA ALA A 291 -10.63 -32.08 -10.32
C ALA A 291 -11.51 -30.86 -10.64
N ASP A 292 -12.73 -31.18 -11.09
CA ASP A 292 -13.93 -30.37 -11.15
C ASP A 292 -13.69 -28.92 -10.70
N GLU A 293 -13.81 -27.99 -11.65
CA GLU A 293 -13.96 -26.57 -11.38
C GLU A 293 -15.20 -26.39 -10.49
N SER A 294 -15.08 -26.70 -9.20
CA SER A 294 -16.02 -26.27 -8.18
C SER A 294 -15.82 -24.77 -8.11
N TYR A 295 -16.46 -24.07 -9.05
CA TYR A 295 -16.62 -22.63 -9.09
C TYR A 295 -16.96 -22.21 -7.69
N GLY A 296 -15.96 -21.69 -6.99
CA GLY A 296 -16.18 -21.16 -5.66
C GLY A 296 -17.30 -20.15 -5.79
N ASP A 297 -18.32 -20.29 -4.95
CA ASP A 297 -19.53 -19.47 -4.89
C ASP A 297 -19.39 -18.12 -5.62
N THR A 298 -19.89 -18.06 -6.86
CA THR A 298 -19.80 -16.86 -7.70
C THR A 298 -20.60 -15.72 -7.10
N SER A 299 -21.49 -16.00 -6.14
CA SER A 299 -22.31 -14.98 -5.49
C SER A 299 -21.48 -13.91 -4.78
N VAL A 300 -20.29 -14.26 -4.28
CA VAL A 300 -19.38 -13.28 -3.66
C VAL A 300 -18.83 -12.31 -4.71
N LEU A 301 -18.48 -12.82 -5.90
CA LEU A 301 -18.02 -12.00 -7.03
C LEU A 301 -19.14 -11.16 -7.59
N ASP A 302 -20.35 -11.71 -7.75
CA ASP A 302 -21.52 -10.98 -8.21
C ASP A 302 -21.86 -9.81 -7.26
N ARG A 303 -21.80 -10.06 -5.94
CA ARG A 303 -21.94 -9.01 -4.92
C ARG A 303 -20.83 -7.97 -4.99
N LEU A 304 -19.58 -8.40 -5.18
CA LEU A 304 -18.44 -7.49 -5.33
C LEU A 304 -18.62 -6.57 -6.55
N MET A 305 -19.02 -7.13 -7.70
CA MET A 305 -19.29 -6.35 -8.92
C MET A 305 -20.42 -5.35 -8.70
N ALA A 306 -21.51 -5.76 -8.05
CA ALA A 306 -22.64 -4.88 -7.75
C ALA A 306 -22.22 -3.69 -6.87
N VAL A 307 -21.48 -3.96 -5.79
CA VAL A 307 -20.99 -2.91 -4.87
C VAL A 307 -19.99 -1.98 -5.59
N MET A 308 -19.07 -2.53 -6.38
CA MET A 308 -18.15 -1.72 -7.19
C MET A 308 -18.90 -0.81 -8.19
N SER A 309 -19.96 -1.31 -8.82
CA SER A 309 -20.81 -0.51 -9.72
C SER A 309 -21.51 0.63 -8.98
N ILE A 310 -22.05 0.38 -7.79
CA ILE A 310 -22.68 1.43 -6.97
C ILE A 310 -21.68 2.53 -6.61
N ILE A 311 -20.48 2.15 -6.15
CA ILE A 311 -19.43 3.12 -5.79
C ILE A 311 -18.99 3.91 -7.03
N PHE A 312 -18.85 3.23 -8.17
CA PHE A 312 -18.52 3.88 -9.43
C PHE A 312 -19.56 4.92 -9.83
N ASP A 313 -20.84 4.58 -9.78
CA ASP A 313 -21.93 5.50 -10.11
C ASP A 313 -21.96 6.71 -9.15
N CYS A 314 -21.76 6.48 -7.85
CA CYS A 314 -21.66 7.55 -6.87
C CYS A 314 -20.41 8.43 -7.09
N SER A 315 -19.28 7.86 -7.52
CA SER A 315 -18.05 8.61 -7.74
C SER A 315 -18.18 9.70 -8.82
N ARG A 316 -19.15 9.56 -9.73
CA ARG A 316 -19.48 10.53 -10.79
C ARG A 316 -20.22 11.76 -10.26
N LEU A 317 -20.70 11.71 -9.01
CA LEU A 317 -21.34 12.85 -8.36
C LEU A 317 -20.28 13.88 -7.88
N PRO A 318 -20.60 15.19 -7.93
CA PRO A 318 -19.69 16.21 -7.45
C PRO A 318 -19.27 15.95 -6.00
N ARG A 319 -17.97 16.05 -5.70
CA ARG A 319 -17.31 15.88 -4.38
C ARG A 319 -16.97 14.43 -3.95
N GLN A 320 -17.40 13.39 -4.68
CA GLN A 320 -17.18 11.98 -4.27
C GLN A 320 -16.07 11.24 -5.04
N GLY A 321 -15.35 11.91 -5.95
CA GLY A 321 -14.32 11.26 -6.78
C GLY A 321 -13.16 10.60 -6.02
N HIS A 322 -12.88 11.02 -4.78
CA HIS A 322 -11.82 10.43 -3.95
C HIS A 322 -12.09 8.96 -3.56
N VAL A 323 -13.37 8.55 -3.51
CA VAL A 323 -13.76 7.18 -3.15
C VAL A 323 -13.30 6.15 -4.19
N LEU A 324 -13.11 6.58 -5.45
CA LEU A 324 -12.69 5.69 -6.54
C LEU A 324 -11.29 5.10 -6.31
N ILE A 325 -10.38 5.85 -5.69
CA ILE A 325 -9.04 5.36 -5.33
C ILE A 325 -9.13 4.31 -4.21
N GLY A 326 -10.18 4.38 -3.39
CA GLY A 326 -10.55 3.34 -2.43
C GLY A 326 -10.76 1.97 -3.07
N LEU A 327 -11.09 1.90 -4.37
CA LEU A 327 -11.34 0.65 -5.08
C LEU A 327 -10.09 -0.05 -5.61
N ILE A 328 -8.87 0.46 -5.42
CA ILE A 328 -7.66 -0.17 -6.00
C ILE A 328 -7.52 -1.63 -5.56
N PHE A 329 -7.60 -1.94 -4.27
CA PHE A 329 -7.53 -3.33 -3.79
C PHE A 329 -8.67 -4.20 -4.34
N PRO A 330 -9.97 -3.83 -4.19
CA PRO A 330 -11.07 -4.57 -4.81
C PRO A 330 -10.94 -4.78 -6.32
N LEU A 331 -10.50 -3.74 -7.04
CA LEU A 331 -10.32 -3.78 -8.49
C LEU A 331 -9.24 -4.78 -8.89
N VAL A 332 -8.10 -4.80 -8.18
CA VAL A 332 -7.02 -5.77 -8.44
C VAL A 332 -7.54 -7.18 -8.24
N VAL A 333 -8.19 -7.46 -7.12
CA VAL A 333 -8.72 -8.81 -6.83
C VAL A 333 -9.75 -9.25 -7.87
N ALA A 334 -10.71 -8.39 -8.19
CA ALA A 334 -11.72 -8.65 -9.22
C ALA A 334 -11.08 -8.92 -10.60
N SER A 335 -10.07 -8.13 -10.96
CA SER A 335 -9.39 -8.25 -12.26
C SER A 335 -8.60 -9.54 -12.43
N LEU A 336 -8.21 -10.18 -11.33
CA LEU A 336 -7.47 -11.45 -11.34
C LEU A 336 -8.39 -12.67 -11.53
N GLU A 337 -9.70 -12.51 -11.37
CA GLU A 337 -10.70 -13.56 -11.62
C GLU A 337 -11.03 -13.65 -13.12
N VAL A 338 -9.99 -13.85 -13.94
CA VAL A 338 -10.06 -13.75 -15.41
C VAL A 338 -11.06 -14.72 -16.03
N PRO A 339 -11.15 -16.01 -15.63
CA PRO A 339 -12.16 -16.92 -16.19
C PRO A 339 -13.60 -16.47 -15.90
N TYR A 340 -13.85 -15.93 -14.70
CA TYR A 340 -15.16 -15.38 -14.35
C TYR A 340 -15.50 -14.18 -15.26
N LEU A 341 -14.56 -13.23 -15.42
CA LEU A 341 -14.75 -12.04 -16.25
C LEU A 341 -14.92 -12.36 -17.75
N LYS A 342 -14.27 -13.41 -18.26
CA LYS A 342 -14.46 -13.87 -19.65
C LYS A 342 -15.88 -14.39 -19.91
N ARG A 343 -16.54 -14.94 -18.89
CA ARG A 343 -17.93 -15.44 -19.00
C ARG A 343 -18.97 -14.37 -18.70
N HIS A 344 -18.63 -13.38 -17.90
CA HIS A 344 -19.54 -12.31 -17.46
C HIS A 344 -19.10 -10.97 -18.05
N THR A 345 -19.56 -10.67 -19.26
CA THR A 345 -19.18 -9.45 -19.99
C THR A 345 -19.60 -8.17 -19.26
N GLU A 346 -20.71 -8.20 -18.52
CA GLU A 346 -21.15 -7.08 -17.68
C GLU A 346 -20.17 -6.81 -16.53
N ALA A 347 -19.71 -7.86 -15.83
CA ALA A 347 -18.70 -7.74 -14.79
C ALA A 347 -17.37 -7.18 -15.34
N LYS A 348 -16.95 -7.64 -16.52
CA LYS A 348 -15.76 -7.11 -17.19
C LYS A 348 -15.90 -5.62 -17.51
N ARG A 349 -17.09 -5.20 -17.95
CA ARG A 349 -17.38 -3.80 -18.24
C ARG A 349 -17.28 -2.93 -16.97
N ILE A 350 -17.81 -3.39 -15.85
CA ILE A 350 -17.70 -2.67 -14.56
C ILE A 350 -16.22 -2.47 -14.18
N VAL A 351 -15.41 -3.54 -14.27
CA VAL A 351 -13.97 -3.48 -14.01
C VAL A 351 -13.27 -2.48 -14.94
N ASP A 352 -13.59 -2.48 -16.23
CA ASP A 352 -13.01 -1.56 -17.20
C ASP A 352 -13.44 -0.12 -16.99
N ASP A 353 -14.70 0.14 -16.67
CA ASP A 353 -15.24 1.46 -16.42
C ASP A 353 -14.56 2.10 -15.19
N VAL A 354 -14.44 1.34 -14.09
CA VAL A 354 -13.69 1.76 -12.89
C VAL A 354 -12.22 2.02 -13.22
N ARG A 355 -11.57 1.09 -13.92
CA ARG A 355 -10.15 1.21 -14.32
C ARG A 355 -9.91 2.43 -15.19
N ASN A 356 -10.80 2.70 -16.15
CA ASN A 356 -10.69 3.84 -17.06
C ASN A 356 -10.92 5.17 -16.34
N ALA A 357 -11.83 5.22 -15.37
CA ALA A 357 -11.98 6.41 -14.53
C ALA A 357 -10.72 6.67 -13.69
N ILE A 358 -10.11 5.64 -13.10
CA ILE A 358 -8.83 5.80 -12.38
C ILE A 358 -7.70 6.23 -13.34
N LYS A 359 -7.68 5.74 -14.58
CA LYS A 359 -6.71 6.17 -15.61
C LYS A 359 -6.88 7.65 -16.00
N ALA A 360 -8.10 8.17 -15.94
CA ALA A 360 -8.39 9.56 -16.26
C ALA A 360 -7.94 10.52 -15.13
N GLU A 361 -7.73 10.01 -13.92
CA GLU A 361 -7.22 10.78 -12.79
C GLU A 361 -5.72 11.04 -12.89
N ARG A 362 -5.27 12.16 -12.30
CA ARG A 362 -3.84 12.55 -12.26
C ARG A 362 -2.96 11.54 -11.54
N THR A 363 -3.54 10.64 -10.77
CA THR A 363 -2.86 9.56 -10.04
C THR A 363 -2.57 8.32 -10.84
N TYR A 364 -2.93 8.27 -12.13
CA TYR A 364 -2.60 7.13 -12.98
C TYR A 364 -1.12 6.73 -12.89
N HIS A 365 -0.20 7.68 -12.72
CA HIS A 365 1.22 7.38 -12.54
C HIS A 365 1.52 6.45 -11.36
N LEU A 366 0.74 6.52 -10.28
CA LEU A 366 0.87 5.65 -9.10
C LEU A 366 0.28 4.25 -9.35
N ALA A 367 -0.80 4.14 -10.13
CA ALA A 367 -1.49 2.88 -10.42
C ALA A 367 -1.01 2.19 -11.72
N LYS A 368 -0.18 2.86 -12.52
CA LYS A 368 0.23 2.40 -13.86
C LYS A 368 0.84 1.01 -13.83
N VAL A 369 1.73 0.74 -12.89
CA VAL A 369 2.40 -0.57 -12.81
C VAL A 369 1.40 -1.67 -12.44
N VAL A 370 0.50 -1.42 -11.49
CA VAL A 370 -0.59 -2.34 -11.15
C VAL A 370 -1.40 -2.68 -12.40
N PHE A 371 -1.77 -1.66 -13.18
CA PHE A 371 -2.57 -1.88 -14.39
C PHE A 371 -1.83 -2.65 -15.48
N GLN A 372 -0.51 -2.54 -15.57
CA GLN A 372 0.30 -3.38 -16.47
C GLN A 372 0.33 -4.84 -16.01
N LEU A 373 0.47 -5.08 -14.71
CA LEU A 373 0.39 -6.43 -14.13
C LEU A 373 -0.98 -7.07 -14.38
N LEU A 374 -2.07 -6.29 -14.33
CA LEU A 374 -3.41 -6.77 -14.65
C LEU A 374 -3.61 -7.06 -16.14
N ASP A 375 -2.97 -6.30 -17.04
CA ASP A 375 -2.98 -6.61 -18.48
C ASP A 375 -2.23 -7.92 -18.77
N ASP A 376 -1.10 -8.14 -18.09
CA ASP A 376 -0.37 -9.41 -18.15
C ASP A 376 -1.24 -10.59 -17.67
N ALA A 377 -1.96 -10.42 -16.56
CA ALA A 377 -2.90 -11.42 -16.04
C ALA A 377 -4.02 -11.74 -17.03
N TRP A 378 -4.60 -10.71 -17.66
CA TRP A 378 -5.65 -10.89 -18.66
C TRP A 378 -5.16 -11.67 -19.90
N ASN A 379 -3.94 -11.36 -20.35
CA ASN A 379 -3.31 -12.01 -21.51
C ASN A 379 -2.95 -13.47 -21.22
N ASP A 380 -2.47 -13.77 -20.01
CA ASP A 380 -2.23 -15.13 -19.54
C ASP A 380 -3.54 -15.93 -19.49
N GLY A 381 -4.60 -15.32 -18.95
CA GLY A 381 -5.95 -15.86 -19.03
C GLY A 381 -6.27 -17.00 -18.06
N SER A 382 -5.31 -17.40 -17.21
CA SER A 382 -5.52 -18.44 -16.20
C SER A 382 -6.21 -17.92 -14.94
N SER A 383 -6.81 -18.80 -14.15
CA SER A 383 -7.32 -18.47 -12.81
C SER A 383 -6.24 -18.40 -11.74
N TRP A 384 -5.02 -18.84 -12.05
CA TRP A 384 -3.93 -19.01 -11.08
C TRP A 384 -2.76 -18.07 -11.33
N TYR A 385 -2.99 -16.99 -12.07
CA TYR A 385 -1.97 -15.98 -12.32
C TYR A 385 -1.43 -15.41 -10.99
N ASP A 386 -0.17 -15.70 -10.69
CA ASP A 386 0.52 -15.17 -9.52
C ASP A 386 1.07 -13.77 -9.82
N ILE A 387 0.23 -12.76 -9.53
CA ILE A 387 0.59 -11.36 -9.65
C ILE A 387 1.75 -10.96 -8.73
N ASP A 388 1.91 -11.63 -7.58
CA ASP A 388 2.99 -11.35 -6.63
C ASP A 388 4.33 -11.84 -7.18
N GLU A 389 4.37 -13.05 -7.74
CA GLU A 389 5.54 -13.58 -8.44
C GLU A 389 5.90 -12.72 -9.65
N ARG A 390 4.90 -12.30 -10.44
CA ARG A 390 5.13 -11.41 -11.57
C ARG A 390 5.76 -10.09 -11.12
N ALA A 391 5.19 -9.43 -10.12
CA ALA A 391 5.70 -8.16 -9.61
C ALA A 391 7.16 -8.30 -9.13
N ARG A 392 7.47 -9.36 -8.37
CA ARG A 392 8.84 -9.68 -7.96
C ARG A 392 9.78 -9.90 -9.16
N SER A 393 9.33 -10.61 -10.19
CA SER A 393 10.13 -10.86 -11.41
C SER A 393 10.48 -9.58 -12.17
N GLN A 394 9.65 -8.54 -12.03
CA GLN A 394 9.88 -7.21 -12.59
C GLN A 394 10.67 -6.28 -11.64
N GLY A 395 11.00 -6.74 -10.43
CA GLY A 395 11.67 -5.93 -9.41
C GLY A 395 10.77 -4.82 -8.86
N VAL A 396 9.45 -5.00 -8.89
CA VAL A 396 8.48 -4.00 -8.43
C VAL A 396 7.76 -4.48 -7.19
N GLU A 397 7.55 -3.56 -6.25
CA GLU A 397 6.71 -3.73 -5.09
C GLU A 397 5.71 -2.56 -5.02
N VAL A 398 4.42 -2.83 -4.82
CA VAL A 398 3.38 -1.79 -4.86
C VAL A 398 2.37 -1.97 -3.72
N ALA A 399 2.15 -0.92 -2.92
CA ALA A 399 1.01 -0.89 -2.00
C ALA A 399 -0.30 -0.60 -2.75
N LEU A 400 -1.35 -1.34 -2.41
CA LEU A 400 -2.71 -1.22 -2.97
C LEU A 400 -3.61 -0.28 -2.16
N MET A 401 -3.02 0.38 -1.16
CA MET A 401 -3.68 1.29 -0.24
C MET A 401 -3.61 2.74 -0.66
#